data_AF-A0AAV2GKN2-F1
#
_entry.id   AF-A0AAV2GKN2-F1
#
_cell.length_a   1.000
_cell.length_b   1.000
_cell.length_c   1.000
_cell.angle_alpha   90.00
_cell.angle_beta   90.00
_cell.angle_gamma   90.00
#
_symmetry.space_group_name_H-M   'P 1'
#
loop_
_entity.id
_entity.type
_entity.pdbx_description
1 polymer ?
#
loop_
_entity_poly.entity_id
_entity_poly.type
_entity_poly.pdbx_seq_one_letter_code
_entity_poly.pdbx_strand_id
1 'polypeptide(L)'
;MSQRGASSSRSENAQNSLGEVACYHNAPCVTNRSRKSGRMFYGCPHWKDPSKNCKFFMWVEGAAVDEVDERREILRLEESLRLVEAKAERRKKERKIIEEELRRVNQDVIAIRQMFIVVVLLNALILVVMLMNRWGMY
;
A
#
# COMPACT_ATOMS: atom_id res chain seq x y z
N MET A 1 4.99 -28.28 -43.78
CA MET A 1 4.53 -27.20 -42.87
C MET A 1 3.02 -27.09 -43.03
N SER A 2 2.23 -27.53 -42.04
CA SER A 2 0.77 -27.44 -42.08
C SER A 2 0.31 -26.66 -40.85
N GLN A 3 -0.14 -25.43 -41.10
CA GLN A 3 -0.74 -24.55 -40.12
C GLN A 3 -2.07 -25.16 -39.64
N ARG A 4 -2.27 -25.30 -38.33
CA ARG A 4 -3.62 -25.50 -37.77
C ARG A 4 -3.93 -24.30 -36.90
N GLY A 5 -4.81 -23.46 -37.45
CA GLY A 5 -5.24 -22.20 -36.87
C GLY A 5 -5.90 -22.38 -35.52
N ALA A 6 -5.61 -21.44 -34.63
CA ALA A 6 -6.39 -21.18 -33.44
C ALA A 6 -7.76 -20.63 -33.89
N SER A 7 -8.80 -21.45 -33.82
CA SER A 7 -10.17 -21.01 -34.03
C SER A 7 -10.61 -20.19 -32.82
N SER A 8 -10.59 -18.87 -32.95
CA SER A 8 -11.25 -17.95 -32.02
C SER A 8 -12.76 -18.02 -32.24
N SER A 9 -13.45 -18.90 -31.53
CA SER A 9 -14.92 -18.90 -31.48
C SER A 9 -15.36 -17.80 -30.50
N ARG A 10 -15.79 -16.66 -31.05
CA ARG A 10 -16.63 -15.67 -30.35
C ARG A 10 -17.83 -16.42 -29.75
N SER A 11 -17.96 -16.36 -28.43
CA SER A 11 -19.11 -16.90 -27.71
C SER A 11 -20.31 -15.97 -27.92
N GLU A 12 -21.07 -16.18 -28.98
CA GLU A 12 -22.43 -15.69 -29.05
C GLU A 12 -23.24 -16.38 -27.95
N ASN A 13 -23.89 -15.60 -27.09
CA ASN A 13 -24.73 -16.09 -26.00
C ASN A 13 -25.88 -16.92 -26.58
N ALA A 14 -25.70 -18.23 -26.67
CA ALA A 14 -26.75 -19.19 -27.03
C ALA A 14 -27.73 -19.32 -25.86
N GLN A 15 -28.71 -18.43 -25.81
CA GLN A 15 -29.86 -18.54 -24.93
C GLN A 15 -30.91 -19.44 -25.61
N ASN A 16 -31.48 -20.40 -24.87
CA ASN A 16 -32.63 -21.16 -25.35
C ASN A 16 -33.92 -20.30 -25.26
N SER A 17 -35.03 -20.83 -25.77
CA SER A 17 -36.35 -20.18 -25.75
C SER A 17 -36.91 -19.88 -24.34
N LEU A 18 -36.24 -20.35 -23.28
CA LEU A 18 -36.58 -20.13 -21.88
C LEU A 18 -35.65 -19.10 -21.21
N GLY A 19 -34.70 -18.51 -21.95
CA GLY A 19 -33.71 -17.59 -21.42
C GLY A 19 -32.57 -18.26 -20.65
N GLU A 20 -32.48 -19.59 -20.67
CA GLU A 20 -31.39 -20.33 -20.04
C GLU A 20 -30.21 -20.48 -21.01
N VAL A 21 -29.00 -20.47 -20.45
CA VAL A 21 -27.77 -20.71 -21.20
C VAL A 21 -27.73 -22.15 -21.71
N ALA A 22 -27.62 -22.31 -23.03
CA ALA A 22 -27.52 -23.61 -23.68
C ALA A 22 -26.11 -23.88 -24.22
N CYS A 23 -25.70 -25.15 -24.19
CA CYS A 23 -24.44 -25.58 -24.80
C CYS A 23 -24.61 -25.82 -26.30
N TYR A 24 -23.54 -26.17 -27.02
CA TYR A 24 -23.62 -26.43 -28.48
C TYR A 24 -24.52 -27.62 -28.88
N HIS A 25 -25.01 -28.43 -27.94
CA HIS A 25 -26.04 -29.45 -28.18
C HIS A 25 -27.46 -28.90 -28.01
N ASN A 26 -27.62 -27.60 -27.80
CA ASN A 26 -28.86 -26.94 -27.42
C ASN A 26 -29.48 -27.49 -26.11
N ALA A 27 -28.67 -28.17 -25.29
CA ALA A 27 -29.05 -28.68 -23.97
C ALA A 27 -28.72 -27.64 -22.88
N PRO A 28 -29.52 -27.55 -21.80
CA PRO A 28 -29.28 -26.61 -20.71
C PRO A 28 -27.91 -26.85 -20.07
N CYS A 29 -27.15 -25.78 -19.88
CA CYS A 29 -25.83 -25.84 -19.26
C CYS A 29 -25.90 -26.11 -17.76
N VAL A 30 -24.86 -26.75 -17.23
CA VAL A 30 -24.66 -26.89 -15.79
C VAL A 30 -23.72 -25.81 -15.28
N THR A 31 -23.97 -25.29 -14.09
CA THR A 31 -23.08 -24.33 -13.44
C THR A 31 -22.06 -25.07 -12.57
N ASN A 32 -20.79 -24.71 -12.69
CA ASN A 32 -19.68 -25.31 -11.94
C ASN A 32 -18.70 -24.22 -11.47
N ARG A 33 -17.84 -24.55 -10.51
CA ARG A 33 -16.89 -23.63 -9.88
C ARG A 33 -15.45 -23.95 -10.28
N SER A 34 -14.71 -22.94 -10.71
CA SER A 34 -13.28 -23.05 -10.97
C SER A 34 -12.51 -23.24 -9.67
N ARG A 35 -11.72 -24.32 -9.57
CA ARG A 35 -10.85 -24.56 -8.42
C ARG A 35 -9.72 -23.54 -8.28
N LYS A 36 -9.29 -22.93 -9.39
CA LYS A 36 -8.16 -22.00 -9.43
C LYS A 36 -8.58 -20.57 -9.09
N SER A 37 -9.74 -20.15 -9.58
CA SER A 37 -10.19 -18.76 -9.46
C SER A 37 -11.42 -18.57 -8.57
N GLY A 38 -12.05 -19.65 -8.09
CA GLY A 38 -13.32 -19.58 -7.34
C GLY A 38 -14.53 -19.14 -8.17
N ARG A 39 -14.32 -18.65 -9.41
CA ARG A 39 -15.36 -18.13 -10.30
C ARG A 39 -16.28 -19.24 -10.81
N MET A 40 -17.56 -18.91 -10.91
CA MET A 40 -18.58 -19.79 -11.47
C MET A 40 -18.60 -19.72 -12.99
N PHE A 41 -18.84 -20.84 -13.67
CA PHE A 41 -18.95 -20.95 -15.12
C PHE A 41 -20.06 -21.92 -15.53
N TYR A 42 -20.65 -21.68 -16.70
CA TYR A 42 -21.54 -22.59 -17.40
C TYR A 42 -20.73 -23.58 -18.24
N GLY A 43 -21.10 -24.86 -18.18
CA GLY A 43 -20.46 -25.93 -18.95
C GLY A 43 -21.47 -26.95 -19.51
N CYS A 44 -21.01 -27.76 -20.45
CA CYS A 44 -21.82 -28.84 -21.02
C CYS A 44 -22.25 -29.86 -19.93
N PRO A 45 -23.52 -30.29 -19.89
CA PRO A 45 -23.98 -31.31 -18.92
C PRO A 45 -23.24 -32.65 -19.08
N HIS A 46 -22.80 -32.99 -20.29
CA HIS A 46 -22.06 -34.22 -20.58
C HIS A 46 -20.54 -34.07 -20.45
N TRP A 47 -20.05 -33.07 -19.69
CA TRP A 47 -18.60 -32.79 -19.57
C TRP A 47 -17.74 -33.97 -19.11
N LYS A 48 -18.33 -34.93 -18.39
CA LYS A 48 -17.63 -36.15 -17.91
C LYS A 48 -17.41 -37.20 -19.00
N ASP A 49 -18.20 -37.20 -20.06
CA ASP A 49 -18.11 -38.16 -21.16
C ASP A 49 -17.41 -37.50 -22.36
N PRO A 50 -16.15 -37.86 -22.67
CA PRO A 50 -15.39 -37.25 -23.76
C PRO A 50 -16.06 -37.40 -25.13
N SER A 51 -16.87 -38.43 -25.34
CA SER A 51 -17.56 -38.68 -26.61
C SER A 51 -18.78 -37.77 -26.82
N LYS A 52 -19.32 -37.21 -25.72
CA LYS A 52 -20.55 -36.38 -25.71
C LYS A 52 -20.30 -34.96 -25.21
N ASN A 53 -19.05 -34.60 -24.93
CA ASN A 53 -18.69 -33.28 -24.42
C ASN A 53 -18.42 -32.30 -25.57
N CYS A 54 -19.28 -31.28 -25.74
CA CYS A 54 -19.06 -30.22 -26.74
C CYS A 54 -18.05 -29.15 -26.30
N LYS A 55 -17.46 -29.28 -25.11
CA LYS A 55 -16.48 -28.34 -24.53
C LYS A 55 -16.98 -26.91 -24.39
N PHE A 56 -18.30 -26.72 -24.38
CA PHE A 56 -18.91 -25.42 -24.08
C PHE A 56 -18.44 -24.91 -22.72
N PHE A 57 -18.05 -23.64 -22.68
CA PHE A 57 -17.55 -22.96 -21.50
C PHE A 57 -17.91 -21.47 -21.58
N MET A 58 -18.50 -20.94 -20.51
CA MET A 58 -18.79 -19.51 -20.39
C MET A 58 -18.74 -19.07 -18.93
N TRP A 59 -18.03 -17.99 -18.62
CA TRP A 59 -18.03 -17.44 -17.26
C TRP A 59 -19.40 -16.89 -16.89
N VAL A 60 -19.82 -17.09 -15.64
CA VAL A 60 -20.98 -16.38 -15.10
C VAL A 60 -20.54 -14.96 -14.78
N GLU A 61 -21.02 -13.97 -15.54
CA GLU A 61 -20.81 -12.55 -15.23
C GLU A 61 -21.60 -12.20 -13.96
N GLY A 62 -20.98 -11.47 -13.03
CA GLY A 62 -21.61 -11.10 -11.76
C GLY A 62 -21.66 -12.22 -10.69
N ALA A 63 -21.09 -13.41 -10.96
CA ALA A 63 -20.86 -14.39 -9.88
C ALA A 63 -19.81 -13.83 -8.93
N ALA A 64 -20.30 -13.35 -7.79
CA ALA A 64 -19.57 -12.67 -6.74
C ALA A 64 -18.18 -13.27 -6.50
N VAL A 65 -17.18 -12.40 -6.43
CA VAL A 65 -15.95 -12.69 -5.71
C VAL A 65 -16.39 -13.16 -4.33
N ASP A 66 -15.95 -14.34 -3.87
CA ASP A 66 -16.46 -14.94 -2.63
C ASP A 66 -16.37 -13.89 -1.50
N GLU A 67 -17.47 -13.65 -0.79
CA GLU A 67 -17.55 -12.78 0.41
C GLU A 67 -16.42 -13.10 1.43
N VAL A 68 -15.94 -14.34 1.40
CA VAL A 68 -14.81 -14.86 2.18
C VAL A 68 -13.46 -14.26 1.76
N ASP A 69 -13.24 -14.03 0.47
CA ASP A 69 -12.02 -13.41 -0.05
C ASP A 69 -12.02 -11.89 0.23
N GLU A 70 -13.17 -11.22 0.12
CA GLU A 70 -13.31 -9.81 0.52
C GLU A 70 -13.06 -9.63 2.02
N ARG A 71 -13.69 -10.45 2.87
CA ARG A 71 -13.47 -10.42 4.32
C ARG A 71 -12.01 -10.69 4.69
N ARG A 72 -11.34 -11.59 3.99
CA ARG A 72 -9.90 -11.87 4.22
C ARG A 72 -9.04 -10.66 3.86
N GLU A 73 -9.36 -9.97 2.78
CA GLU A 73 -8.61 -8.78 2.37
C GLU A 73 -8.85 -7.62 3.33
N ILE A 74 -10.08 -7.41 3.80
CA ILE A 74 -10.40 -6.42 4.84
C ILE A 74 -9.57 -6.67 6.10
N LEU A 75 -9.50 -7.92 6.58
CA LEU A 75 -8.70 -8.27 7.77
C LEU A 75 -7.20 -7.97 7.58
N ARG A 76 -6.65 -8.24 6.39
CA ARG A 76 -5.25 -7.90 6.07
C ARG A 76 -5.02 -6.40 6.04
N LEU A 77 -5.95 -5.64 5.46
CA LEU A 77 -5.87 -4.19 5.40
C LEU A 77 -5.95 -3.58 6.81
N GLU A 78 -6.84 -4.07 7.68
CA GLU A 78 -6.94 -3.67 9.08
C GLU A 78 -5.64 -3.93 9.85
N GLU A 79 -5.02 -5.09 9.66
CA GLU A 79 -3.72 -5.40 10.26
C GLU A 79 -2.63 -4.44 9.76
N SER A 80 -2.60 -4.19 8.44
CA SER A 80 -1.64 -3.25 7.85
C SER A 80 -1.81 -1.82 8.39
N LEU A 81 -3.06 -1.38 8.60
CA LEU A 81 -3.40 -0.08 9.15
C LEU A 81 -2.86 0.04 10.57
N ARG A 82 -3.11 -0.96 11.42
CA ARG A 82 -2.59 -1.01 12.81
C ARG A 82 -1.07 -0.93 12.87
N LEU A 83 -0.38 -1.60 11.95
CA LEU A 83 1.09 -1.54 11.86
C LEU A 83 1.59 -0.15 11.45
N VAL A 84 0.91 0.50 10.51
CA VAL A 84 1.24 1.86 10.08
C VAL A 84 1.00 2.87 11.19
N GLU A 85 -0.12 2.78 11.89
CA GLU A 85 -0.45 3.64 13.05
C GLU A 85 0.59 3.49 14.17
N ALA A 86 0.95 2.25 14.52
CA ALA A 86 1.98 1.98 15.52
C ALA A 86 3.34 2.57 15.13
N LYS A 87 3.72 2.50 13.84
CA LYS A 87 4.94 3.12 13.31
C LYS A 87 4.87 4.65 13.35
N ALA A 88 3.71 5.23 13.04
CA ALA A 88 3.49 6.67 13.08
C ALA A 88 3.65 7.22 14.51
N GLU A 89 3.09 6.53 15.50
CA GLU A 89 3.21 6.91 16.91
C GLU A 89 4.65 6.78 17.43
N ARG A 90 5.40 5.73 17.03
CA ARG A 90 6.83 5.63 17.37
C ARG A 90 7.63 6.81 16.82
N ARG A 91 7.44 7.12 15.53
CA ARG A 91 8.09 8.28 14.88
C ARG A 91 7.70 9.61 15.54
N LYS A 92 6.48 9.72 16.04
CA LYS A 92 6.01 10.91 16.77
C LYS A 92 6.71 11.05 18.12
N LYS A 93 6.92 9.95 18.85
CA LYS A 93 7.68 9.95 20.11
C LYS A 93 9.15 10.30 19.89
N GLU A 94 9.78 9.70 18.89
CA GLU A 94 11.17 10.01 18.50
C GLU A 94 11.34 11.50 18.16
N ARG A 95 10.41 12.07 17.38
CA ARG A 95 10.42 13.50 17.06
C ARG A 95 10.36 14.39 18.30
N LYS A 96 9.53 14.06 19.29
CA LYS A 96 9.45 14.84 20.54
C LYS A 96 10.76 14.80 21.31
N ILE A 97 11.41 13.64 21.39
CA ILE A 97 12.71 13.50 22.06
C ILE A 97 13.76 14.37 21.37
N ILE A 98 13.84 14.28 20.03
CA ILE A 98 14.78 15.08 19.23
C ILE A 98 14.49 16.58 19.38
N GLU A 99 13.22 16.99 19.42
CA GLU A 99 12.82 18.37 19.61
C GLU A 99 13.24 18.91 20.99
N GLU A 100 13.10 18.12 22.05
CA GLU A 100 13.58 18.47 23.38
C GLU A 100 15.11 18.58 23.45
N GLU A 101 15.83 17.65 22.81
CA GLU A 101 17.29 17.70 22.69
C GLU A 101 17.75 18.93 21.91
N LEU A 102 17.10 19.25 20.80
CA LEU A 102 17.39 20.44 20.01
C LEU A 102 17.18 21.71 20.84
N ARG A 103 16.12 21.75 21.67
CA ARG A 103 15.87 22.88 22.57
C ARG A 103 16.98 23.05 23.60
N ARG A 104 17.48 21.95 24.18
CA ARG A 104 18.61 21.96 25.13
C ARG A 104 19.88 22.48 24.45
N VAL A 105 20.25 21.89 23.31
CA VAL A 105 21.44 22.29 22.54
C VAL A 105 21.36 23.76 22.12
N ASN A 106 20.18 24.24 21.71
CA ASN A 106 20.00 25.64 21.33
C ASN A 106 20.20 26.59 22.52
N GLN A 107 19.76 26.22 23.73
CA GLN A 107 20.04 27.00 24.94
C GLN A 107 21.55 27.03 25.25
N ASP A 108 22.25 25.91 25.10
CA ASP A 108 23.69 25.84 25.32
C ASP A 108 24.46 26.71 24.31
N VAL A 109 24.07 26.68 23.04
CA VAL A 109 24.67 27.54 21.99
C VAL A 109 24.47 29.02 22.31
N ILE A 110 23.28 29.41 22.77
CA ILE A 110 23.01 30.80 23.18
C ILE A 110 23.89 31.19 24.38
N ALA A 111 24.01 30.32 25.39
CA ALA A 111 24.84 30.57 26.56
C ALA A 111 26.32 30.70 26.19
N ILE A 112 26.84 29.81 25.34
CA ILE A 112 28.22 29.87 24.84
C ILE A 112 28.46 31.19 24.08
N ARG A 113 27.51 31.61 23.23
CA ARG A 113 27.60 32.88 22.52
C ARG A 113 27.65 34.07 23.48
N GLN A 114 26.82 34.07 24.53
CA GLN A 114 26.82 35.14 25.54
C GLN A 114 28.12 35.16 26.35
N MET A 115 28.63 34.00 26.79
CA MET A 115 29.92 33.93 27.48
C MET A 115 31.05 34.49 26.63
N PHE A 116 31.09 34.14 25.34
CA PHE A 116 32.12 34.65 24.43
C PHE A 116 32.11 36.18 24.35
N ILE A 117 30.93 36.79 24.25
CA ILE A 117 30.78 38.26 24.25
C ILE A 117 31.31 38.86 25.55
N VAL A 118 30.95 38.31 26.71
CA VAL A 118 31.41 38.80 28.02
C VAL A 118 32.94 38.72 28.13
N VAL A 119 33.54 37.61 27.72
CA VAL A 119 35.01 37.43 27.73
C VAL A 119 35.70 38.47 26.84
N VAL A 120 35.17 38.73 25.64
CA VAL A 120 35.72 39.75 24.74
C VAL A 120 35.63 41.14 25.35
N LEU A 121 34.48 41.50 25.94
CA LEU A 121 34.28 42.80 26.60
C LEU A 121 35.20 42.99 27.81
N LEU A 122 35.38 41.97 28.64
CA LEU A 122 36.30 42.02 29.78
C LEU A 122 37.75 42.22 29.33
N ASN A 123 38.20 41.50 28.30
CA ASN A 123 39.55 41.68 27.75
C ASN A 123 39.73 43.10 27.17
N ALA A 124 38.72 43.62 26.44
CA ALA A 124 38.77 44.99 25.93
C ALA A 124 38.84 46.02 27.05
N LEU A 125 38.05 45.86 28.13
CA LEU A 125 38.11 46.74 29.30
C LEU A 125 39.49 46.71 29.98
N ILE A 126 40.09 45.53 30.15
CA ILE A 126 41.44 45.39 30.72
C ILE A 126 42.47 46.15 29.85
N LEU A 127 42.39 46.00 28.52
CA LEU A 127 43.27 46.73 27.61
C LEU A 127 43.08 48.25 27.72
N VAL A 128 41.85 48.74 27.82
CA VAL A 128 41.56 50.17 28.01
C VAL A 128 42.17 50.67 29.32
N VAL A 129 41.99 49.96 30.43
CA VAL A 129 42.56 50.34 31.74
C VAL A 129 44.09 50.34 31.68
N MET A 130 44.71 49.33 31.05
CA MET A 130 46.16 49.28 30.86
C MET A 130 46.67 50.46 30.02
N LEU A 131 45.94 50.86 28.98
CA LEU A 131 46.25 52.04 28.18
C LEU A 131 46.09 53.32 29.00
N MET A 132 44.97 53.52 29.71
CA MET A 132 44.77 54.71 30.54
C MET A 132 45.89 54.88 31.60
N ASN A 133 46.27 53.78 32.27
CA ASN A 133 47.37 53.77 33.23
C ASN A 133 48.71 54.15 32.59
N ARG A 134 48.99 53.65 31.37
CA ARG A 134 50.24 53.92 30.66
C ARG A 134 50.37 55.37 30.21
N TRP A 135 49.26 56.06 29.98
CA TRP A 135 49.25 57.46 29.52
C TRP A 135 49.10 58.45 30.69
N GLY A 136 49.11 57.98 31.95
CA GLY A 136 49.06 58.85 33.14
C GLY A 136 47.77 59.66 33.26
N MET A 137 46.66 59.16 32.72
CA MET A 137 45.36 59.84 32.68
C MET A 137 44.50 59.62 33.94
N TYR A 138 45.13 59.46 35.10
CA TYR A 138 44.47 59.29 36.40
C TYR A 138 44.86 60.38 37.37
#